data_AF-A0A2E8XU89-F1
#
_entry.id   AF-A0A2E8XU89-F1
#
_cell.length_a   1.000
_cell.length_b   1.000
_cell.length_c   1.000
_cell.angle_alpha   90.00
_cell.angle_beta   90.00
_cell.angle_gamma   90.00
#
_symmetry.space_group_name_H-M   'P 1'
#
loop_
_entity.id
_entity.type
_entity.pdbx_description
1 polymer ?
#
loop_
_entity_poly.entity_id
_entity_poly.type
_entity_poly.pdbx_seq_one_letter_code
_entity_poly.pdbx_strand_id
1 'polypeptide(L)' 'MNKLFIFTILSVVIFPNHAYAYLDPGTGSIILQAIIGFLAASVTAISIYWSKFKSLISRIFNKKEREKDKSNSDD' A
#
# COMPACT_ATOMS: atom_id res chain seq x y z
N MET A 1 -6.46 -15.56 46.84
CA MET A 1 -6.31 -15.34 45.37
C MET A 1 -6.50 -13.87 44.98
N ASN A 2 -7.31 -13.09 45.69
CA ASN A 2 -7.63 -11.69 45.33
C ASN A 2 -6.49 -10.69 45.60
N LYS A 3 -5.63 -10.92 46.60
CA LYS A 3 -4.50 -10.03 46.90
C LYS A 3 -3.45 -9.98 45.79
N LEU A 4 -3.19 -11.14 45.16
CA LEU A 4 -2.27 -11.23 44.03
C LEU A 4 -2.83 -10.45 42.83
N PHE A 5 -4.13 -10.58 42.57
CA PHE A 5 -4.83 -9.87 41.52
C PHE A 5 -4.80 -8.34 41.71
N ILE A 6 -5.05 -7.87 42.94
CA ILE A 6 -4.95 -6.45 43.30
C ILE A 6 -3.52 -5.94 43.10
N PHE A 7 -2.52 -6.72 43.54
CA PHE A 7 -1.11 -6.36 43.38
C PHE A 7 -0.71 -6.27 41.90
N THR A 8 -1.17 -7.21 41.06
CA THR A 8 -0.94 -7.19 39.61
C THR A 8 -1.54 -5.95 38.95
N ILE A 9 -2.79 -5.59 39.29
CA ILE A 9 -3.44 -4.37 38.78
C ILE A 9 -2.65 -3.12 39.23
N LEU A 10 -2.23 -3.08 40.49
CA LEU A 10 -1.51 -1.94 41.05
C LEU A 10 -0.15 -1.74 40.37
N SER A 11 0.58 -2.83 40.07
CA SER A 11 1.85 -2.76 39.34
C SER A 11 1.71 -2.21 37.91
N VAL A 12 0.62 -2.53 37.21
CA VAL A 12 0.37 -2.03 35.83
C VAL A 12 0.10 -0.52 35.81
N VAL A 13 -0.55 0.02 36.85
CA VAL A 13 -0.90 1.44 36.93
C VAL A 13 0.27 2.31 37.39
N ILE A 14 1.12 1.81 38.29
CA ILE A 14 2.24 2.57 38.86
C ILE A 14 3.43 2.69 37.87
N PHE A 15 3.57 1.74 36.95
CA PHE A 15 4.65 1.73 35.95
C PHE A 15 4.09 1.81 34.52
N PRO A 16 3.49 2.95 34.12
CA PRO A 16 3.08 3.13 32.74
C PRO A 16 4.33 3.13 31.85
N ASN A 17 4.37 2.25 30.85
CA ASN A 17 5.36 2.35 29.77
C ASN A 17 5.05 3.60 28.93
N HIS A 18 6.08 4.30 28.47
CA HIS A 18 5.91 5.43 27.55
C HIS A 18 5.25 4.96 26.24
N ALA A 19 3.97 5.29 26.05
CA ALA A 19 3.27 5.05 24.81
C ALA A 19 3.72 6.08 23.76
N TYR A 20 4.64 5.67 22.88
CA TYR A 20 5.12 6.49 21.76
C TYR A 20 4.13 6.56 20.57
N ALA A 21 2.99 5.89 20.67
CA ALA A 21 1.97 5.85 19.63
C ALA A 21 0.91 6.94 19.88
N TYR A 22 1.22 8.16 19.42
CA TYR A 22 0.33 9.32 19.41
C TYR A 22 -0.71 9.19 18.27
N LEU A 23 -1.53 8.14 18.35
CA LEU A 23 -2.73 8.00 17.54
C LEU A 23 -3.89 8.41 18.41
N ASP A 24 -4.08 9.73 18.54
CA ASP A 24 -5.35 10.24 19.04
C ASP A 24 -6.47 9.80 18.06
N PRO A 25 -7.72 9.64 18.52
CA PRO A 25 -8.83 9.16 17.69
C PRO A 25 -9.06 9.99 16.41
N GLY A 26 -8.66 11.26 16.39
CA GLY A 26 -8.67 12.12 15.20
C GLY A 26 -7.57 11.75 14.21
N THR A 27 -6.32 11.59 14.64
CA THR A 27 -5.21 11.16 13.78
C THR A 27 -5.44 9.78 13.20
N GLY A 28 -5.96 8.83 13.98
CA GLY A 28 -6.33 7.50 13.49
C GLY A 28 -7.37 7.54 12.37
N SER A 29 -8.35 8.43 12.49
CA SER A 29 -9.40 8.63 11.46
C SER A 29 -8.83 9.21 10.16
N ILE A 30 -7.91 10.18 10.24
CA ILE A 30 -7.28 10.78 9.06
C ILE A 30 -6.43 9.76 8.31
N ILE A 31 -5.65 8.94 9.02
CA ILE A 31 -4.82 7.90 8.40
C ILE A 31 -5.72 6.90 7.64
N LEU A 32 -6.80 6.45 8.26
CA LEU A 32 -7.73 5.51 7.62
C LEU A 32 -8.37 6.12 6.37
N GLN A 33 -8.81 7.38 6.45
CA GLN A 33 -9.36 8.10 5.30
C GLN A 33 -8.34 8.26 4.17
N ALA A 34 -7.08 8.59 4.50
CA ALA A 34 -6.01 8.72 3.52
C ALA A 34 -5.73 7.40 2.81
N ILE A 35 -5.71 6.27 3.53
CA ILE A 35 -5.54 4.93 2.95
C ILE A 35 -6.67 4.60 1.98
N ILE A 36 -7.92 4.83 2.38
CA ILE A 36 -9.10 4.58 1.54
C ILE A 36 -9.07 5.48 0.30
N GLY A 37 -8.77 6.77 0.47
CA GLY A 37 -8.66 7.72 -0.62
C GLY A 37 -7.55 7.35 -1.61
N PHE A 38 -6.39 6.95 -1.11
CA PHE A 38 -5.28 6.48 -1.92
C PHE A 38 -5.65 5.23 -2.73
N LEU A 39 -6.29 4.24 -2.12
CA LEU A 39 -6.75 3.03 -2.80
C LEU A 39 -7.77 3.36 -3.90
N ALA A 40 -8.78 4.16 -3.59
CA ALA A 40 -9.81 4.57 -4.53
C ALA A 40 -9.21 5.35 -5.72
N ALA A 41 -8.33 6.31 -5.45
CA ALA A 41 -7.64 7.08 -6.47
C ALA A 41 -6.74 6.21 -7.34
N SER A 42 -5.99 5.27 -6.74
CA SER A 42 -5.10 4.35 -7.45
C SER A 42 -5.88 3.45 -8.40
N VAL A 43 -6.96 2.81 -7.92
CA VAL A 43 -7.81 1.95 -8.76
C VAL A 43 -8.44 2.75 -9.90
N THR A 44 -8.96 3.95 -9.60
CA THR A 44 -9.57 4.82 -10.60
C THR A 44 -8.56 5.24 -11.67
N ALA A 45 -7.36 5.66 -11.25
CA ALA A 45 -6.29 6.02 -12.16
C ALA A 45 -5.91 4.84 -13.06
N ILE A 46 -5.68 3.65 -12.49
CA ILE A 46 -5.37 2.44 -13.27
C ILE A 46 -6.49 2.15 -14.28
N SER A 47 -7.75 2.24 -13.87
CA SER A 47 -8.91 1.98 -14.72
C SER A 47 -8.99 2.96 -15.90
N ILE A 48 -8.80 4.26 -15.65
CA ILE A 48 -8.80 5.31 -16.69
C ILE A 48 -7.65 5.08 -17.69
N TYR A 49 -6.46 4.78 -17.20
CA TYR A 49 -5.27 4.63 -18.05
C TYR A 49 -5.08 3.21 -18.62
N TRP A 50 -5.95 2.26 -18.28
CA TRP A 50 -5.80 0.83 -18.62
C TRP A 50 -5.58 0.59 -20.12
N SER A 51 -6.34 1.30 -20.97
CA SER A 51 -6.22 1.20 -22.43
C SER A 51 -4.86 1.71 -22.94
N LYS A 52 -4.41 2.88 -22.44
CA LYS A 52 -3.10 3.45 -22.80
C LYS A 52 -1.97 2.57 -22.30
N PHE A 53 -2.07 2.06 -21.08
CA PHE A 53 -1.12 1.14 -20.49
C PHE A 53 -0.96 -0.15 -21.31
N LYS A 54 -2.07 -0.78 -21.71
CA LYS A 54 -2.05 -1.95 -22.61
C LYS A 54 -1.42 -1.64 -23.96
N SER A 55 -1.73 -0.49 -24.56
CA SER A 55 -1.15 -0.07 -25.84
C SER A 55 0.36 0.15 -25.75
N LEU A 56 0.84 0.76 -24.66
CA LEU A 56 2.26 0.95 -24.41
C LEU A 56 2.99 -0.38 -24.23
N ILE A 57 2.43 -1.30 -23.43
CA ILE A 57 2.98 -2.66 -23.27
C ILE A 57 3.03 -3.38 -24.62
N SER A 58 1.92 -3.39 -25.36
CA SER A 58 1.87 -4.05 -26.67
C SER A 58 2.90 -3.47 -27.64
N ARG A 59 3.11 -2.14 -27.67
CA ARG A 59 4.17 -1.53 -28.49
C ARG A 59 5.57 -1.96 -28.08
N ILE A 60 5.85 -2.06 -26.78
CA ILE A 60 7.17 -2.49 -26.27
C ILE A 60 7.44 -3.95 -26.64
N PHE A 61 6.44 -4.83 -26.51
CA PHE A 61 6.58 -6.25 -26.83
C PHE A 61 6.65 -6.50 -28.35
N ASN A 62 5.77 -5.86 -29.15
CA ASN A 62 5.73 -6.07 -30.61
C ASN A 62 6.91 -5.41 -31.36
N LYS A 63 7.63 -4.47 -30.74
CA LYS A 63 8.86 -3.91 -31.34
C LYS A 63 9.94 -5.00 -31.52
N LYS A 64 9.96 -6.00 -30.62
CA LYS A 64 10.98 -7.05 -30.61
C LYS A 64 10.84 -8.06 -31.76
N GLU A 65 9.64 -8.22 -32.32
CA GLU A 65 9.40 -9.10 -33.48
C GLU A 65 9.81 -8.42 -34.79
N ARG A 66 9.56 -7.12 -34.94
CA ARG A 66 9.88 -6.39 -36.19
C ARG A 66 11.36 -6.10 -36.40
N GLU A 67 12.18 -6.15 -35.36
CA GLU A 67 13.65 -6.08 -35.47
C GLU A 67 14.26 -7.45 -35.85
N LYS A 68 13.61 -8.58 -35.54
CA LYS A 68 14.09 -9.91 -35.94
C LYS A 68 13.85 -10.23 -37.42
N ASP A 69 12.69 -9.86 -37.97
CA ASP A 69 12.36 -10.15 -39.37
C ASP A 69 13.24 -9.38 -40.37
N LYS A 70 13.69 -8.17 -40.03
CA LYS A 70 14.58 -7.38 -40.88
C LYS A 70 16.02 -7.90 -40.92
N SER A 71 16.46 -8.61 -39.90
CA SER A 71 17.82 -9.19 -39.85
C SER A 71 17.92 -10.50 -40.64
N ASN A 72 16.80 -11.15 -40.96
CA ASN A 72 16.76 -12.47 -41.60
C ASN A 72 16.37 -12.38 -43.09
N SER A 73 16.11 -11.17 -43.60
CA SER A 73 15.78 -10.89 -44.99
C SER A 73 16.93 -10.25 -45.78
N ASP A 74 18.03 -9.90 -45.08
CA ASP A 74 19.20 -9.23 -45.63
C ASP A 74 20.42 -10.18 -45.75
N ASP A 75 20.24 -11.47 -45.42
CA ASP A 75 21.16 -12.60 -45.68
C ASP A 75 20.62 -13.47 -46.84
#